data_AF-A0A521TA90-F1
#
_entry.id   AF-A0A521TA90-F1
#
_cell.length_a   1.000
_cell.length_b   1.000
_cell.length_c   1.000
_cell.angle_alpha   90.00
_cell.angle_beta   90.00
_cell.angle_gamma   90.00
#
_symmetry.space_group_name_H-M   'P 1'
#
loop_
_entity.id
_entity.type
_entity.pdbx_description
1 polymer ?
#
loop_
_entity_poly.entity_id
_entity_poly.type
_entity_poly.pdbx_seq_one_letter_code
_entity_poly.pdbx_strand_id
1 'polypeptide(L)'
;MLFSHQKIVDKTNLNLKKRIISDKVFKIGATVAGTYVLVIVVLIAFQLISESYPIWEKEGLSFITKTDWNAVEDRESFGALPYILGTLTTSAIAMMIGVPLSIGIAMFISDAPQKIGAPLGFMVELLAAVPSVIYGLWGLFVFRIYFRDWFETPLHNAFGDNIWLFSGNPYGLDILTASVILAIMIIPTVSAVSREIMKAVPQQQKEAAYMLGATKWEMFKLAIFPYSKTGLIGA
;
A
#
# COMPACT_ATOMS: atom_id res chain seq x y z
N MET A 1 -39.63 21.55 -50.85
CA MET A 1 -39.40 20.72 -49.63
C MET A 1 -38.25 19.72 -49.77
N LEU A 2 -37.94 19.17 -50.95
CA LEU A 2 -36.90 18.11 -51.11
C LEU A 2 -35.44 18.53 -50.79
N PHE A 3 -35.05 19.78 -51.04
CA PHE A 3 -33.67 20.26 -50.80
C PHE A 3 -33.27 20.38 -49.31
N SER A 4 -34.24 20.45 -48.39
CA SER A 4 -33.98 20.47 -46.94
C SER A 4 -33.57 19.09 -46.43
N HIS A 5 -34.16 18.03 -47.01
CA HIS A 5 -33.96 16.66 -46.55
C HIS A 5 -32.55 16.14 -46.91
N GLN A 6 -32.06 16.43 -48.12
CA GLN A 6 -30.70 16.04 -48.56
C GLN A 6 -29.60 16.68 -47.69
N LYS A 7 -29.71 17.96 -47.35
CA LYS A 7 -28.72 18.65 -46.48
C LYS A 7 -28.66 18.06 -45.06
N ILE A 8 -29.79 17.59 -44.53
CA ILE A 8 -29.85 16.94 -43.21
C ILE A 8 -29.20 15.55 -43.28
N VAL A 9 -29.48 14.77 -44.33
CA VAL A 9 -28.87 13.45 -44.55
C VAL A 9 -27.34 13.57 -44.69
N ASP A 10 -26.83 14.53 -45.46
CA ASP A 10 -25.39 14.73 -45.63
C ASP A 10 -24.67 15.16 -44.35
N LYS A 11 -25.28 16.06 -43.55
CA LYS A 11 -24.73 16.43 -42.23
C LYS A 11 -24.70 15.25 -41.26
N THR A 12 -25.73 14.41 -41.27
CA THR A 12 -25.79 13.20 -40.43
C THR A 12 -24.72 12.19 -40.86
N ASN A 13 -24.54 11.98 -42.16
CA ASN A 13 -23.51 11.09 -42.71
C ASN A 13 -22.08 11.57 -42.42
N LEU A 14 -21.82 12.88 -42.50
CA LEU A 14 -20.52 13.46 -42.13
C LEU A 14 -20.20 13.28 -40.64
N ASN A 15 -21.20 13.45 -39.76
CA ASN A 15 -21.03 13.25 -38.32
C ASN A 15 -20.85 11.76 -37.96
N LEU A 16 -21.57 10.86 -38.61
CA LEU A 16 -21.39 9.41 -38.45
C LEU A 16 -19.99 8.97 -38.91
N LYS A 17 -19.53 9.46 -40.07
CA LYS A 17 -18.18 9.14 -40.59
C LYS A 17 -17.06 9.69 -39.69
N LYS A 18 -17.20 10.92 -39.19
CA LYS A 18 -16.26 11.50 -38.19
C LYS A 18 -16.24 10.69 -36.89
N ARG A 19 -17.40 10.28 -36.40
CA ARG A 19 -17.53 9.48 -35.17
C ARG A 19 -16.88 8.09 -35.33
N ILE A 20 -17.10 7.42 -36.46
CA ILE A 20 -16.45 6.12 -36.77
C ILE A 20 -14.92 6.25 -36.85
N ILE A 21 -14.40 7.32 -37.45
CA ILE A 21 -12.96 7.57 -37.52
C ILE A 21 -12.38 7.85 -36.13
N SER A 22 -13.06 8.70 -35.33
CA SER A 22 -12.66 9.01 -33.96
C SER A 22 -12.63 7.75 -33.08
N ASP A 23 -13.67 6.91 -33.16
CA ASP A 23 -13.75 5.67 -32.40
C ASP A 23 -12.65 4.68 -32.82
N LYS A 24 -12.31 4.64 -34.11
CA LYS A 24 -11.21 3.79 -34.62
C LYS A 24 -9.84 4.28 -34.16
N VAL A 25 -9.60 5.59 -34.21
CA VAL A 25 -8.34 6.20 -33.71
C VAL A 25 -8.21 5.97 -32.21
N PHE A 26 -9.28 6.21 -31.45
CA PHE A 26 -9.31 5.94 -30.02
C PHE A 26 -9.03 4.46 -29.71
N LYS A 27 -9.70 3.53 -30.42
CA LYS A 27 -9.49 2.10 -30.24
C LYS A 27 -8.05 1.68 -30.55
N ILE A 28 -7.46 2.19 -31.63
CA ILE A 28 -6.06 1.90 -31.97
C ILE A 28 -5.13 2.48 -30.90
N GLY A 29 -5.32 3.74 -30.51
CA GLY A 29 -4.53 4.39 -29.47
C GLY A 29 -4.58 3.64 -28.14
N ALA A 30 -5.78 3.26 -27.69
CA ALA A 30 -5.98 2.48 -26.48
C ALA A 30 -5.35 1.08 -26.58
N THR A 31 -5.45 0.43 -27.74
CA THR A 31 -4.83 -0.88 -27.97
C THR A 31 -3.30 -0.77 -27.95
N VAL A 32 -2.73 0.23 -28.62
CA VAL A 32 -1.27 0.47 -28.62
C VAL A 32 -0.77 0.78 -27.21
N ALA A 33 -1.47 1.65 -26.46
CA ALA A 33 -1.11 1.95 -25.08
C ALA A 33 -1.17 0.70 -24.19
N GLY A 34 -2.23 -0.10 -24.31
CA GLY A 34 -2.37 -1.37 -23.58
C GLY A 34 -1.28 -2.38 -23.93
N THR A 35 -1.00 -2.57 -25.23
CA THR A 35 0.09 -3.44 -25.70
C THR A 35 1.45 -2.93 -25.23
N TYR A 36 1.69 -1.62 -25.24
CA TYR A 36 2.94 -1.02 -24.78
C TYR A 36 3.20 -1.31 -23.29
N VAL A 37 2.18 -1.18 -22.44
CA VAL A 37 2.29 -1.55 -21.01
C VAL A 37 2.66 -3.03 -20.86
N LEU A 38 2.00 -3.93 -21.61
CA LEU A 38 2.32 -5.36 -21.58
C LEU A 38 3.75 -5.64 -22.04
N VAL A 39 4.21 -4.98 -23.10
CA VAL A 39 5.59 -5.09 -23.59
C VAL A 39 6.59 -4.64 -22.53
N ILE A 40 6.34 -3.51 -21.86
CA ILE A 40 7.19 -3.05 -20.74
C ILE A 40 7.25 -4.11 -19.63
N VAL A 41 6.11 -4.68 -19.22
CA VAL A 41 6.08 -5.71 -18.18
C VAL A 41 6.93 -6.93 -18.58
N VAL A 42 6.82 -7.38 -19.83
CA VAL A 42 7.64 -8.48 -20.36
C VAL A 42 9.12 -8.12 -20.38
N LEU A 43 9.47 -6.90 -20.80
CA LEU A 43 10.86 -6.42 -20.79
C LEU A 43 11.45 -6.33 -19.39
N ILE A 44 10.67 -5.86 -18.40
CA ILE A 44 11.07 -5.84 -17.00
C ILE A 44 11.31 -7.27 -16.50
N ALA A 45 10.38 -8.19 -16.77
CA ALA A 45 10.54 -9.59 -16.37
C ALA A 45 11.78 -10.23 -17.01
N PHE A 46 12.01 -9.97 -18.30
CA PHE A 46 13.20 -10.43 -19.01
C PHE A 46 14.48 -9.87 -18.38
N GLN A 47 14.52 -8.56 -18.09
CA GLN A 47 15.67 -7.91 -17.47
C GLN A 47 15.96 -8.50 -16.07
N LEU A 48 14.94 -8.68 -15.24
CA LEU A 48 15.09 -9.26 -13.90
C LEU A 48 15.64 -10.69 -13.94
N ILE A 49 15.18 -11.50 -14.90
CA ILE A 49 15.69 -12.87 -15.08
C ILE A 49 17.14 -12.84 -15.57
N SER A 50 17.44 -12.00 -16.56
CA SER A 50 18.79 -11.89 -17.12
C SER A 50 19.81 -11.44 -16.08
N GLU A 51 19.48 -10.41 -15.29
CA GLU A 51 20.37 -9.85 -14.26
C GLU A 51 20.49 -10.77 -13.04
N SER A 52 19.45 -11.54 -12.71
CA SER A 52 19.53 -12.51 -11.61
C SER A 52 20.20 -13.84 -12.01
N TYR A 53 20.30 -14.17 -13.29
CA TYR A 53 20.84 -15.46 -13.77
C TYR A 53 22.21 -15.83 -13.18
N PRO A 54 23.20 -14.92 -13.07
CA PRO A 54 24.53 -15.26 -12.53
C PRO A 54 24.50 -15.79 -11.08
N ILE A 55 23.52 -15.37 -10.27
CA ILE A 55 23.38 -15.88 -8.89
C ILE A 55 22.96 -17.34 -8.89
N TRP A 56 22.07 -17.73 -9.82
CA TRP A 56 21.59 -19.09 -9.94
C TRP A 56 22.68 -20.03 -10.47
N GLU A 57 23.57 -19.53 -11.32
CA GLU A 57 24.72 -20.30 -11.81
C GLU A 57 25.77 -20.54 -10.71
N LYS A 58 26.08 -19.51 -9.91
CA LYS A 58 27.09 -19.60 -8.83
C LYS A 58 26.58 -20.34 -7.58
N GLU A 59 25.36 -20.02 -7.13
CA GLU A 59 24.82 -20.48 -5.84
C GLU A 59 23.77 -21.60 -5.96
N GLY A 60 23.16 -21.75 -7.15
CA GLY A 60 22.08 -22.70 -7.37
C GLY A 60 20.87 -22.46 -6.47
N LEU A 61 20.11 -23.53 -6.22
CA LEU A 61 18.95 -23.48 -5.32
C LEU A 61 19.32 -23.21 -3.86
N SER A 62 20.58 -23.44 -3.49
CA SER A 62 21.06 -23.20 -2.13
C SER A 62 21.05 -21.72 -1.75
N PHE A 63 21.06 -20.82 -2.75
CA PHE A 63 20.86 -19.38 -2.59
C PHE A 63 19.66 -19.05 -1.70
N ILE A 64 18.55 -19.76 -1.85
CA ILE A 64 17.29 -19.47 -1.14
C ILE A 64 17.42 -19.75 0.37
N THR A 65 18.19 -20.77 0.75
CA THR A 65 18.30 -21.23 2.15
C THR A 65 19.58 -20.77 2.84
N LYS A 66 20.57 -20.29 2.08
CA LYS A 66 21.82 -19.75 2.63
C LYS A 66 21.56 -18.45 3.40
N THR A 67 22.32 -18.26 4.47
CA THR A 67 22.29 -17.08 5.33
C THR A 67 23.48 -16.15 5.14
N ASP A 68 24.51 -16.62 4.42
CA ASP A 68 25.77 -15.91 4.29
C ASP A 68 25.68 -14.79 3.27
N TRP A 69 26.28 -13.64 3.59
CA TRP A 69 26.47 -12.54 2.66
C TRP A 69 27.95 -12.14 2.68
N ASN A 70 28.68 -12.56 1.65
CA ASN A 70 30.08 -12.25 1.45
C ASN A 70 30.29 -11.63 0.06
N ALA A 71 30.64 -10.35 0.04
CA ALA A 71 30.92 -9.59 -1.18
C ALA A 71 32.43 -9.41 -1.43
N VAL A 72 33.29 -10.15 -0.71
CA VAL A 72 34.73 -10.12 -0.93
C VAL A 72 35.07 -10.81 -2.24
N GLU A 73 35.78 -10.10 -3.12
CA GLU A 73 36.28 -10.62 -4.39
C GLU A 73 36.97 -11.98 -4.19
N ASP A 74 36.75 -12.91 -5.12
CA ASP A 74 37.22 -14.31 -5.08
C ASP A 74 36.65 -15.23 -3.96
N ARG A 75 35.81 -14.69 -3.06
CA ARG A 75 35.12 -15.47 -2.00
C ARG A 75 33.63 -15.15 -1.91
N GLU A 76 33.06 -14.75 -3.02
CA GLU A 76 31.67 -14.35 -3.15
C GLU A 76 30.74 -15.48 -2.70
N SER A 77 29.85 -15.17 -1.75
CA SER A 77 28.81 -16.10 -1.31
C SER A 77 27.56 -15.31 -0.94
N PHE A 78 26.43 -15.63 -1.55
CA PHE A 78 25.19 -14.89 -1.35
C PHE A 78 24.04 -15.80 -0.94
N GLY A 79 23.30 -15.37 0.09
CA GLY A 79 22.13 -16.06 0.62
C GLY A 79 20.94 -15.13 0.75
N ALA A 80 19.78 -15.58 0.28
CA ALA A 80 18.53 -14.82 0.29
C ALA A 80 17.72 -14.98 1.58
N LEU A 81 17.96 -16.03 2.37
CA LEU A 81 17.09 -16.39 3.49
C LEU A 81 16.88 -15.26 4.51
N PRO A 82 17.94 -14.53 4.96
CA PRO A 82 17.77 -13.43 5.92
C PRO A 82 16.95 -12.27 5.35
N TYR A 83 17.07 -12.00 4.04
CA TYR A 83 16.29 -10.96 3.37
C TYR A 83 14.82 -11.36 3.23
N ILE A 84 14.55 -12.61 2.84
CA ILE A 84 13.19 -13.14 2.74
C ILE A 84 12.51 -13.10 4.11
N LEU A 85 13.14 -13.69 5.13
CA LEU A 85 12.59 -13.72 6.48
C LEU A 85 12.51 -12.33 7.11
N GLY A 86 13.51 -11.48 6.88
CA GLY A 86 13.52 -10.10 7.34
C GLY A 86 12.36 -9.29 6.76
N THR A 87 12.13 -9.36 5.45
CA THR A 87 10.99 -8.68 4.80
C THR A 87 9.64 -9.23 5.27
N LEU A 88 9.48 -10.55 5.34
CA LEU A 88 8.22 -11.17 5.78
C LEU A 88 7.91 -10.80 7.23
N THR A 89 8.90 -10.88 8.12
CA THR A 89 8.72 -10.56 9.54
C THR A 89 8.41 -9.08 9.73
N THR A 90 9.21 -8.19 9.12
CA THR A 90 9.02 -6.74 9.29
C THR A 90 7.68 -6.27 8.73
N SER A 91 7.28 -6.77 7.56
CA SER A 91 5.97 -6.45 6.99
C SER A 91 4.82 -7.03 7.82
N ALA A 92 4.93 -8.26 8.33
CA ALA A 92 3.90 -8.87 9.16
C ALA A 92 3.66 -8.08 10.46
N ILE A 93 4.74 -7.69 11.16
CA ILE A 93 4.65 -6.87 12.38
C ILE A 93 4.11 -5.47 12.03
N ALA A 94 4.60 -4.86 10.95
CA ALA A 94 4.13 -3.55 10.52
C ALA A 94 2.63 -3.56 10.20
N MET A 95 2.13 -4.58 9.50
CA MET A 95 0.70 -4.73 9.21
C MET A 95 -0.11 -4.97 10.48
N MET A 96 0.38 -5.81 11.40
CA MET A 96 -0.29 -6.11 12.66
C MET A 96 -0.52 -4.85 13.51
N ILE A 97 0.41 -3.89 13.45
CA ILE A 97 0.30 -2.62 14.18
C ILE A 97 -0.44 -1.57 13.34
N GLY A 98 0.01 -1.37 12.11
CA GLY A 98 -0.41 -0.26 11.25
C GLY A 98 -1.83 -0.42 10.74
N VAL A 99 -2.27 -1.61 10.35
CA VAL A 99 -3.61 -1.82 9.77
C VAL A 99 -4.72 -1.53 10.78
N PRO A 100 -4.72 -2.11 12.01
CA PRO A 100 -5.77 -1.81 12.99
C PRO A 100 -5.82 -0.33 13.36
N LEU A 101 -4.65 0.31 13.53
CA LEU A 101 -4.56 1.73 13.85
C LEU A 101 -5.10 2.60 12.70
N SER A 102 -4.78 2.25 11.46
CA SER A 102 -5.27 2.95 10.26
C SER A 102 -6.77 2.85 10.10
N ILE A 103 -7.35 1.66 10.32
CA ILE A 103 -8.81 1.44 10.30
C ILE A 103 -9.47 2.29 11.40
N GLY A 104 -8.87 2.36 12.59
CA GLY A 104 -9.35 3.21 13.68
C GLY A 104 -9.35 4.71 13.32
N ILE A 105 -8.25 5.20 12.72
CA ILE A 105 -8.14 6.60 12.25
C ILE A 105 -9.18 6.87 11.16
N ALA A 106 -9.30 5.98 10.18
CA ALA A 106 -10.26 6.10 9.08
C ALA A 106 -11.70 6.12 9.59
N MET A 107 -12.03 5.21 10.51
CA MET A 107 -13.34 5.15 11.17
C MET A 107 -13.64 6.47 11.87
N PHE A 108 -12.72 6.96 12.71
CA PHE A 108 -12.90 8.21 13.44
C PHE A 108 -13.12 9.39 12.48
N ILE A 109 -12.26 9.55 11.47
CA ILE A 109 -12.36 10.66 10.51
C ILE A 109 -13.67 10.58 9.71
N SER A 110 -14.13 9.37 9.37
CA SER A 110 -15.34 9.18 8.56
C SER A 110 -16.64 9.56 9.28
N ASP A 111 -16.68 9.42 10.61
CA ASP A 111 -17.86 9.72 11.45
C ASP A 111 -17.69 11.00 12.30
N ALA A 112 -16.53 11.64 12.23
CA ALA A 112 -16.26 12.89 12.92
C ALA A 112 -17.07 14.05 12.33
N PRO A 113 -17.47 15.05 13.15
CA PRO A 113 -18.07 16.28 12.65
C PRO A 113 -17.18 16.94 11.60
N GLN A 114 -17.77 17.58 10.59
CA GLN A 114 -17.04 18.16 9.46
C GLN A 114 -15.89 19.11 9.89
N LYS A 115 -16.07 19.83 11.00
CA LYS A 115 -15.06 20.74 11.57
C LYS A 115 -13.77 20.04 12.03
N ILE A 116 -13.83 18.74 12.34
CA ILE A 116 -12.70 17.94 12.85
C ILE A 116 -12.27 16.93 11.78
N GLY A 117 -13.23 16.23 11.17
CA GLY A 117 -12.96 15.20 10.17
C GLY A 117 -12.29 15.74 8.92
N ALA A 118 -12.70 16.93 8.43
CA ALA A 118 -12.09 17.49 7.21
C ALA A 118 -10.62 17.90 7.41
N PRO A 119 -10.24 18.67 8.45
CA PRO A 119 -8.83 18.98 8.69
C PRO A 119 -7.97 17.75 8.93
N LEU A 120 -8.43 16.79 9.76
CA LEU A 120 -7.67 15.57 10.02
C LEU A 120 -7.51 14.70 8.77
N GLY A 121 -8.59 14.60 7.97
CA GLY A 121 -8.53 13.89 6.70
C GLY A 121 -7.50 14.48 5.74
N PHE A 122 -7.45 15.80 5.67
CA PHE A 122 -6.44 16.51 4.89
C PHE A 122 -5.02 16.30 5.43
N MET A 123 -4.82 16.32 6.76
CA MET A 123 -3.51 16.03 7.35
C MET A 123 -3.03 14.60 7.03
N VAL A 124 -3.93 13.62 7.08
CA VAL A 124 -3.62 12.23 6.70
C VAL A 124 -3.22 12.14 5.23
N GLU A 125 -3.93 12.83 4.34
CA GLU A 125 -3.58 12.89 2.91
C GLU A 125 -2.21 13.55 2.67
N LEU A 126 -1.93 14.65 3.39
CA LEU A 126 -0.62 15.31 3.32
C LEU A 126 0.50 14.40 3.80
N LEU A 127 0.29 13.64 4.88
CA LEU A 127 1.26 12.67 5.38
C LEU A 127 1.46 11.53 4.38
N ALA A 128 0.39 11.06 3.72
CA ALA A 128 0.48 10.03 2.68
C ALA A 128 1.23 10.51 1.43
N ALA A 129 1.29 11.81 1.18
CA ALA A 129 2.04 12.39 0.07
C ALA A 129 3.54 12.54 0.34
N VAL A 130 3.99 12.33 1.58
CA VAL A 130 5.42 12.41 1.93
C VAL A 130 6.19 11.26 1.25
N PRO A 131 7.28 11.54 0.52
CA PRO A 131 8.09 10.49 -0.09
C PRO A 131 8.59 9.46 0.94
N SER A 132 8.46 8.18 0.61
CA SER A 132 8.84 7.06 1.49
C SER A 132 10.29 7.12 1.96
N VAL A 133 11.19 7.61 1.11
CA VAL A 133 12.62 7.80 1.43
C VAL A 133 12.81 8.74 2.63
N ILE A 134 11.95 9.75 2.79
CA ILE A 134 12.03 10.68 3.93
C ILE A 134 11.74 9.95 5.23
N TYR A 135 10.69 9.11 5.29
CA TYR A 135 10.40 8.28 6.45
C TYR A 135 11.55 7.33 6.79
N GLY A 136 12.16 6.71 5.77
CA GLY A 136 13.31 5.82 5.96
C GLY A 136 14.53 6.54 6.56
N LEU A 137 14.92 7.68 5.99
CA LEU A 137 16.07 8.46 6.47
C LEU A 137 15.81 9.08 7.84
N TRP A 138 14.61 9.64 8.08
CA TRP A 138 14.20 10.10 9.42
C TRP A 138 14.21 8.96 10.43
N GLY A 139 13.71 7.79 10.03
CA GLY A 139 13.74 6.55 10.79
C GLY A 139 15.13 6.20 11.27
N LEU A 140 16.08 6.22 10.33
CA LEU A 140 17.46 5.84 10.53
C LEU A 140 18.26 6.87 11.33
N PHE A 141 18.11 8.17 11.05
CA PHE A 141 18.96 9.20 11.65
C PHE A 141 18.39 9.81 12.93
N VAL A 142 17.08 9.76 13.13
CA VAL A 142 16.40 10.43 14.25
C VAL A 142 15.62 9.43 15.08
N PHE A 143 14.61 8.78 14.50
CA PHE A 143 13.66 7.96 15.24
C PHE A 143 14.32 6.83 16.02
N ARG A 144 15.23 6.07 15.39
CA ARG A 144 15.84 4.90 16.02
C ARG A 144 16.54 5.22 17.33
N ILE A 145 17.14 6.42 17.45
CA ILE A 145 17.92 6.80 18.63
C ILE A 145 16.98 6.92 19.83
N TYR A 146 15.89 7.67 19.66
CA TYR A 146 14.88 7.83 20.70
C TYR A 146 14.10 6.54 20.95
N PHE A 147 13.77 5.79 19.90
CA PHE A 147 13.03 4.54 20.03
C PHE A 147 13.84 3.49 20.79
N ARG A 148 15.14 3.38 20.52
CA ARG A 148 16.05 2.50 21.24
C ARG A 148 16.07 2.80 22.73
N ASP A 149 16.24 4.07 23.09
CA ASP A 149 16.43 4.47 24.48
C ASP A 149 15.12 4.37 25.29
N TRP A 150 13.98 4.71 24.67
CA TRP A 150 12.69 4.78 25.37
C TRP A 150 11.87 3.50 25.31
N PHE A 151 12.05 2.65 24.30
CA PHE A 151 11.22 1.46 24.09
C PHE A 151 12.04 0.18 23.98
N GLU A 152 13.03 0.12 23.08
CA GLU A 152 13.80 -1.10 22.80
C GLU A 152 14.60 -1.57 24.04
N THR A 153 15.32 -0.66 24.70
CA THR A 153 16.14 -0.98 25.87
C THR A 153 15.30 -1.44 27.07
N PRO A 154 14.20 -0.75 27.45
CA PRO A 154 13.29 -1.26 28.48
C PRO A 154 12.66 -2.61 28.13
N LEU A 155 12.24 -2.82 26.88
CA LEU A 155 11.63 -4.08 26.44
C LEU A 155 12.65 -5.23 26.44
N HIS A 156 13.88 -4.98 26.00
CA HIS A 156 14.98 -5.93 26.07
C HIS A 156 15.27 -6.32 27.52
N ASN A 157 15.37 -5.33 28.43
CA ASN A 157 15.64 -5.61 29.85
C ASN A 157 14.50 -6.39 30.53
N ALA A 158 13.25 -6.21 30.09
CA ALA A 158 12.10 -6.89 30.68
C ALA A 158 11.79 -8.26 30.05
N PHE A 159 12.01 -8.41 28.74
CA PHE A 159 11.52 -9.56 27.96
C PHE A 159 12.58 -10.18 27.03
N GLY A 160 13.80 -9.66 27.01
CA GLY A 160 14.86 -10.08 26.09
C GLY A 160 15.23 -11.56 26.21
N ASP A 161 15.12 -12.13 27.40
CA ASP A 161 15.42 -13.56 27.61
C ASP A 161 14.31 -14.50 27.14
N ASN A 162 13.08 -14.00 26.99
CA ASN A 162 11.88 -14.82 26.76
C ASN A 162 11.29 -14.68 25.35
N ILE A 163 11.49 -13.53 24.70
CA ILE A 163 10.86 -13.21 23.42
C ILE A 163 11.94 -12.95 22.38
N TRP A 164 11.94 -13.76 21.32
CA TRP A 164 12.91 -13.70 20.22
C TRP A 164 12.99 -12.32 19.54
N LEU A 165 11.88 -11.57 19.51
CA LEU A 165 11.82 -10.24 18.93
C LEU A 165 12.62 -9.21 19.76
N PHE A 166 12.81 -9.45 21.06
CA PHE A 166 13.52 -8.57 21.97
C PHE A 166 14.87 -9.13 22.43
N SER A 167 15.25 -10.33 21.99
CA SER A 167 16.48 -11.02 22.44
C SER A 167 17.77 -10.53 21.78
N GLY A 168 17.66 -9.66 20.78
CA GLY A 168 18.81 -9.02 20.12
C GLY A 168 19.39 -7.87 20.95
N ASN A 169 20.65 -7.50 20.68
CA ASN A 169 21.25 -6.33 21.31
C ASN A 169 20.58 -5.05 20.78
N PRO A 170 20.02 -4.18 21.65
CA PRO A 170 19.21 -3.06 21.21
C PRO A 170 20.07 -1.93 20.61
N TYR A 171 20.35 -2.01 19.31
CA TYR A 171 21.13 -1.01 18.57
C TYR A 171 20.26 -0.07 17.72
N GLY A 172 18.94 -0.27 17.67
CA GLY A 172 18.01 0.53 16.85
C GLY A 172 18.11 0.26 15.33
N LEU A 173 18.93 -0.71 14.92
CA LEU A 173 19.02 -1.22 13.54
C LEU A 173 18.51 -2.67 13.50
N ASP A 174 17.39 -2.90 14.17
CA ASP A 174 16.83 -4.23 14.39
C ASP A 174 15.46 -4.39 13.69
N ILE A 175 14.91 -5.60 13.76
CA ILE A 175 13.62 -5.96 13.15
C ILE A 175 12.49 -5.12 13.78
N LEU A 176 12.52 -4.89 15.09
CA LEU A 176 11.47 -4.17 15.79
C LEU A 176 11.39 -2.71 15.31
N THR A 177 12.52 -2.00 15.32
CA THR A 177 12.59 -0.59 14.91
C THR A 177 12.19 -0.44 13.44
N ALA A 178 12.70 -1.31 12.56
CA ALA A 178 12.33 -1.32 11.15
C ALA A 178 10.83 -1.55 10.95
N SER A 179 10.23 -2.47 11.71
CA SER A 179 8.79 -2.76 11.65
C SER A 179 7.93 -1.59 12.11
N VAL A 180 8.35 -0.88 13.17
CA VAL A 180 7.62 0.29 13.68
C VAL A 180 7.72 1.47 12.71
N ILE A 181 8.90 1.73 12.13
CA ILE A 181 9.04 2.76 11.09
C ILE A 181 8.13 2.43 9.90
N LEU A 182 8.13 1.17 9.46
CA LEU A 182 7.26 0.72 8.37
C LEU A 182 5.78 0.86 8.73
N ALA A 183 5.39 0.54 9.98
CA ALA A 183 4.03 0.75 10.48
C ALA A 183 3.62 2.23 10.40
N ILE A 184 4.49 3.14 10.87
CA ILE A 184 4.27 4.59 10.79
C ILE A 184 4.09 5.04 9.34
N MET A 185 4.89 4.50 8.42
CA MET A 185 4.85 4.83 7.02
C MET A 185 3.55 4.36 6.32
N ILE A 186 3.03 3.17 6.64
CA ILE A 186 1.81 2.66 6.00
C ILE A 186 0.52 3.32 6.56
N ILE A 187 0.56 3.87 7.79
CA ILE A 187 -0.63 4.40 8.45
C ILE A 187 -1.37 5.46 7.62
N PRO A 188 -0.71 6.51 7.09
CA PRO A 188 -1.40 7.54 6.33
C PRO A 188 -2.07 6.99 5.07
N THR A 189 -1.38 6.13 4.34
CA THR A 189 -1.88 5.53 3.09
C THR A 189 -3.07 4.61 3.36
N VAL A 190 -2.92 3.66 4.30
CA VAL A 190 -3.98 2.71 4.64
C VAL A 190 -5.19 3.44 5.23
N SER A 191 -4.97 4.47 6.05
CA SER A 191 -6.06 5.29 6.61
C SER A 191 -6.82 6.06 5.53
N ALA A 192 -6.11 6.70 4.58
CA ALA A 192 -6.72 7.43 3.48
C ALA A 192 -7.61 6.52 2.61
N VAL A 193 -7.07 5.36 2.20
CA VAL A 193 -7.79 4.37 1.39
C VAL A 193 -8.96 3.77 2.17
N SER A 194 -8.74 3.37 3.42
CA SER A 194 -9.80 2.81 4.28
C SER A 194 -10.96 3.80 4.45
N ARG A 195 -10.66 5.08 4.63
CA ARG A 195 -11.67 6.13 4.78
C ARG A 195 -12.48 6.33 3.50
N GLU A 196 -11.87 6.25 2.32
CA GLU A 196 -12.58 6.31 1.03
C GLU A 196 -13.55 5.13 0.87
N ILE A 197 -13.10 3.92 1.19
CA ILE A 197 -13.94 2.72 1.18
C ILE A 197 -15.11 2.87 2.17
N MET A 198 -14.87 3.36 3.39
CA MET A 198 -15.93 3.57 4.39
C MET A 198 -16.90 4.71 4.02
N LYS A 199 -16.45 5.73 3.28
CA LYS A 199 -17.30 6.80 2.75
C LYS A 199 -18.19 6.31 1.60
N ALA A 200 -17.79 5.25 0.89
CA ALA A 200 -18.61 4.64 -0.16
C ALA A 200 -19.81 3.84 0.39
N VAL A 201 -19.89 3.59 1.71
CA VAL A 201 -21.04 2.93 2.35
C VAL A 201 -22.28 3.83 2.24
N PRO A 202 -23.42 3.33 1.71
CA PRO A 202 -24.65 4.10 1.58
C PRO A 202 -25.12 4.69 2.90
N GLN A 203 -25.48 5.98 2.88
CA GLN A 203 -25.92 6.72 4.06
C GLN A 203 -27.16 6.09 4.70
N GLN A 204 -28.05 5.51 3.89
CA GLN A 204 -29.27 4.84 4.36
C GLN A 204 -28.97 3.67 5.32
N GLN A 205 -27.87 2.94 5.12
CA GLN A 205 -27.50 1.86 6.04
C GLN A 205 -27.02 2.39 7.39
N LYS A 206 -26.30 3.51 7.39
CA LYS A 206 -25.83 4.18 8.62
C LYS A 206 -27.01 4.74 9.41
N GLU A 207 -27.91 5.44 8.73
CA GLU A 207 -29.11 6.01 9.34
C GLU A 207 -30.06 4.93 9.87
N ALA A 208 -30.26 3.83 9.13
CA ALA A 208 -31.06 2.70 9.61
C ALA A 208 -30.50 2.09 10.91
N ALA A 209 -29.18 1.94 11.02
CA ALA A 209 -28.56 1.47 12.25
C ALA A 209 -28.82 2.43 13.43
N TYR A 210 -28.66 3.73 13.22
CA TYR A 210 -28.98 4.73 14.25
C TYR A 210 -30.46 4.74 14.65
N MET A 211 -31.38 4.53 13.70
CA MET A 211 -32.82 4.43 13.98
C MET A 211 -33.19 3.20 14.81
N LEU A 212 -32.38 2.15 14.77
CA LEU A 212 -32.49 0.98 15.65
C LEU A 212 -31.86 1.20 17.04
N GLY A 213 -31.39 2.42 17.33
CA GLY A 213 -30.75 2.77 18.60
C GLY A 213 -29.28 2.37 18.69
N ALA A 214 -28.63 2.02 17.57
CA ALA A 214 -27.22 1.64 17.60
C ALA A 214 -26.31 2.81 18.00
N THR A 215 -25.35 2.52 18.87
CA THR A 215 -24.23 3.44 19.16
C THR A 215 -23.30 3.59 17.95
N LYS A 216 -22.37 4.55 17.99
CA LYS A 216 -21.38 4.74 16.91
C LYS A 216 -20.55 3.49 16.61
N TRP A 217 -20.16 2.76 17.66
CA TRP A 217 -19.40 1.52 17.52
C TRP A 217 -20.25 0.40 16.91
N GLU A 218 -21.51 0.28 17.34
CA GLU A 218 -22.43 -0.70 16.78
C GLU A 218 -22.81 -0.39 15.34
N MET A 219 -23.05 0.88 14.99
CA MET A 219 -23.27 1.34 13.62
C MET A 219 -22.09 0.94 12.72
N PHE A 220 -20.86 1.17 13.18
CA PHE A 220 -19.68 0.75 12.43
C PHE A 220 -19.63 -0.77 12.24
N LYS A 221 -19.83 -1.53 13.32
CA LYS A 221 -19.74 -3.00 13.29
C LYS A 221 -20.85 -3.64 12.45
N LEU A 222 -22.06 -3.08 12.46
CA LEU A 222 -23.26 -3.64 11.84
C LEU A 222 -23.46 -3.16 10.39
N ALA A 223 -23.14 -1.91 10.08
CA ALA A 223 -23.37 -1.32 8.75
C ALA A 223 -22.07 -1.14 7.96
N ILE A 224 -21.08 -0.45 8.53
CA ILE A 224 -19.86 -0.06 7.78
C ILE A 224 -18.96 -1.27 7.52
N PHE A 225 -18.54 -1.98 8.57
CA PHE A 225 -17.55 -3.05 8.48
C PHE A 225 -17.98 -4.19 7.53
N PRO A 226 -19.22 -4.71 7.55
CA PRO A 226 -19.63 -5.78 6.64
C PRO A 226 -19.66 -5.34 5.17
N TYR A 227 -19.99 -4.07 4.91
CA TYR A 227 -20.02 -3.49 3.57
C TYR A 227 -18.61 -3.18 3.04
N SER A 228 -17.74 -2.65 3.91
CA SER A 228 -16.39 -2.23 3.54
C SER A 228 -15.36 -3.35 3.59
N LYS A 229 -15.61 -4.48 4.26
CA LYS A 229 -14.60 -5.55 4.47
C LYS A 229 -13.93 -6.03 3.19
N THR A 230 -14.66 -6.20 2.10
CA THR A 230 -14.11 -6.70 0.84
C THR A 230 -13.20 -5.66 0.19
N GLY A 231 -13.58 -4.39 0.28
CA GLY A 231 -12.72 -3.28 -0.11
C GLY A 231 -11.49 -3.15 0.78
N LEU A 232 -11.65 -3.27 2.10
CA LEU A 232 -10.56 -3.13 3.07
C LEU A 232 -9.53 -4.28 2.99
N ILE A 233 -9.96 -5.49 2.62
CA ILE A 233 -9.07 -6.65 2.45
C ILE A 233 -8.44 -6.63 1.05
N GLY A 234 -9.16 -6.13 0.05
CA GLY A 234 -8.70 -6.13 -1.35
C GLY A 234 -7.78 -4.97 -1.71
N ALA A 235 -7.79 -3.89 -0.92
CA ALA A 235 -6.93 -2.72 -1.08
C ALA A 235 -5.61 -2.91 -0.33
#